data_AF-A0A5A7MNP0-F1
#
_entry.id   AF-A0A5A7MNP0-F1
#
_cell.length_a   1.000
_cell.length_b   1.000
_cell.length_c   1.000
_cell.angle_alpha   90.00
_cell.angle_beta   90.00
_cell.angle_gamma   90.00
#
_symmetry.space_group_name_H-M   'P 1'
#
loop_
_entity.id
_entity.type
_entity.pdbx_description
1 polymer ?
#
loop_
_entity_poly.entity_id
_entity_poly.type
_entity_poly.pdbx_seq_one_letter_code
_entity_poly.pdbx_strand_id
1 'polypeptide(L)'
;MADAAMAAQRLDLAREALAQAEESGDRRVLTARADLSAYQGDQDKAHALAEHAQQGGVRACWRCGSCGHGQDRWAPICPSCNHFDSFSWSSLRAGDVAHLAPPESAIGLLASQPDQGLEQGRDPSGGRGGI
;
A
#
# COMPACT_ATOMS: atom_id res chain seq x y z
N MET A 1 1.57 6.79 16.37
CA MET A 1 1.94 7.19 17.75
C MET A 1 0.84 8.01 18.40
N ALA A 2 0.25 9.00 17.70
CA ALA A 2 -0.90 9.76 18.21
C ALA A 2 -2.06 8.88 18.69
N ASP A 3 -2.50 7.88 17.91
CA ASP A 3 -3.58 6.97 18.33
C ASP A 3 -3.28 6.20 19.62
N ALA A 4 -2.04 5.70 19.76
CA ALA A 4 -1.62 5.00 20.97
C ALA A 4 -1.59 5.93 22.19
N ALA A 5 -1.22 7.21 22.00
CA ALA A 5 -1.23 8.22 23.03
C ALA A 5 -2.65 8.59 23.48
N MET A 6 -3.56 8.73 22.50
CA MET A 6 -5.00 8.96 22.71
C MET A 6 -5.63 7.80 23.50
N ALA A 7 -5.34 6.55 23.11
CA ALA A 7 -5.81 5.36 23.81
C ALA A 7 -5.30 5.29 25.27
N ALA A 8 -4.11 5.83 25.54
CA ALA A 8 -3.54 5.95 26.89
C ALA A 8 -4.00 7.23 27.63
N GLN A 9 -4.92 8.02 27.06
CA GLN A 9 -5.38 9.32 27.59
C GLN A 9 -4.26 10.35 27.82
N ARG A 10 -3.15 10.25 27.08
CA ARG A 10 -2.02 11.16 27.13
C ARG A 10 -2.14 12.23 26.03
N LEU A 11 -3.00 13.21 26.25
CA LEU A 11 -3.35 14.22 25.25
C LEU A 11 -2.20 15.18 24.91
N ASP A 12 -1.31 15.43 25.86
CA ASP A 12 -0.05 16.14 25.69
C ASP A 12 0.85 15.47 24.65
N LEU A 13 1.07 14.16 24.81
CA LEU A 13 1.89 13.36 23.89
C LEU A 13 1.20 13.19 22.53
N ALA A 14 -0.13 13.06 22.51
CA ALA A 14 -0.90 13.02 21.27
C ALA A 14 -0.73 14.31 20.46
N ARG A 15 -0.79 15.47 21.13
CA ARG A 15 -0.57 16.78 20.50
C ARG A 15 0.85 16.92 19.94
N GLU A 16 1.86 16.53 20.71
CA GLU A 16 3.25 16.56 20.25
C GLU A 16 3.48 15.65 19.05
N ALA A 17 2.91 14.45 19.06
CA ALA A 17 2.98 13.51 17.94
C ALA A 17 2.31 14.05 16.67
N LEU A 18 1.30 14.91 16.80
CA LEU A 18 0.60 15.54 15.67
C LEU A 18 1.20 16.88 15.25
N ALA A 19 2.04 17.52 16.07
CA ALA A 19 2.59 18.86 15.80
C ALA A 19 3.36 18.95 14.48
N GLN A 20 4.14 17.92 14.14
CA GLN A 20 4.89 17.86 12.88
C GLN A 20 4.01 17.61 11.64
N ALA A 21 2.72 17.32 11.84
CA ALA A 21 1.77 16.99 10.79
C ALA A 21 0.56 17.95 10.77
N GLU A 22 0.66 19.13 11.40
CA GLU A 22 -0.44 20.12 11.45
C GLU A 22 -0.89 20.61 10.07
N GLU A 23 0.04 20.73 9.14
CA GLU A 23 -0.24 21.13 7.75
C GLU A 23 -0.62 19.95 6.85
N SER A 24 -0.59 18.72 7.38
CA SER A 24 -0.91 17.52 6.60
C SER A 24 -2.39 17.50 6.22
N GLY A 25 -2.64 17.39 4.91
CA GLY A 25 -3.95 17.03 4.36
C GLY A 25 -4.21 15.53 4.33
N ASP A 26 -3.36 14.71 4.96
CA ASP A 26 -3.60 13.27 5.05
C ASP A 26 -4.84 12.99 5.89
N ARG A 27 -5.74 12.18 5.33
CA ARG A 27 -7.01 11.83 5.97
C ARG A 27 -6.83 11.29 7.39
N ARG A 28 -5.84 10.43 7.62
CA ARG A 28 -5.61 9.81 8.94
C ARG A 28 -5.14 10.84 9.95
N VAL A 29 -4.28 11.76 9.53
CA VAL A 29 -3.83 12.86 10.39
C VAL A 29 -4.99 13.79 10.73
N LEU A 30 -5.81 14.16 9.75
CA LEU A 30 -7.01 14.98 9.96
C LEU A 30 -8.01 14.31 10.91
N THR A 31 -8.27 13.01 10.76
CA THR A 31 -9.11 12.24 11.69
C THR A 31 -8.54 12.24 13.11
N ALA A 32 -7.26 11.92 13.29
CA ALA A 32 -6.64 11.91 14.62
C ALA A 32 -6.66 13.29 15.30
N ARG A 33 -6.54 14.37 14.52
CA ARG A 33 -6.67 15.75 15.00
C ARG A 33 -8.10 16.09 15.39
N ALA A 34 -9.09 15.65 14.60
CA ALA A 34 -10.50 15.82 14.92
C ALA A 34 -10.85 15.15 16.26
N ASP A 35 -10.41 13.90 16.45
CA ASP A 35 -10.60 13.17 17.69
C ASP A 35 -9.96 13.91 18.88
N LEU A 36 -8.69 14.36 18.74
CA LEU A 36 -8.01 15.12 19.79
C LEU A 36 -8.76 16.41 20.16
N SER A 37 -9.28 17.14 19.17
CA SER A 37 -10.09 18.35 19.40
C SER A 37 -11.40 18.03 20.12
N ALA A 38 -12.06 16.92 19.78
CA ALA A 38 -13.27 16.47 20.47
C ALA A 38 -12.99 16.15 21.95
N TYR A 39 -11.87 15.47 22.25
CA TYR A 39 -11.44 15.19 23.62
C TYR A 39 -11.13 16.46 24.43
N GLN A 40 -10.67 17.52 23.77
CA GLN A 40 -10.39 18.83 24.39
C GLN A 40 -11.65 19.69 24.57
N GLY A 41 -12.80 19.24 24.05
CA GLY A 41 -14.07 19.97 24.12
C GLY A 41 -14.27 20.99 23.00
N ASP A 42 -13.37 21.07 22.01
CA ASP A 42 -13.48 21.97 20.86
C ASP A 42 -14.23 21.27 19.71
N GLN A 43 -15.56 21.19 19.85
CA GLN A 43 -16.42 20.45 18.92
C GLN A 43 -16.49 21.09 17.53
N ASP A 44 -16.46 22.42 17.45
CA ASP A 44 -16.49 23.14 16.17
C ASP A 44 -15.24 22.80 15.34
N LYS A 45 -14.06 22.83 15.98
CA LYS A 45 -12.81 22.43 15.33
C LYS A 45 -12.80 20.95 14.98
N ALA A 46 -13.32 20.08 15.85
CA ALA A 46 -13.43 18.66 15.58
C ALA A 46 -14.28 18.38 14.33
N HIS A 47 -15.43 19.03 14.21
CA HIS A 47 -16.32 18.91 13.05
C HIS A 47 -15.65 19.41 11.78
N ALA A 48 -15.05 20.60 11.80
CA ALA A 48 -14.36 21.15 10.63
C ALA A 48 -13.22 20.24 10.13
N LEU A 49 -12.44 19.66 11.05
CA LEU A 49 -11.37 18.72 10.71
C LEU A 49 -11.92 17.40 10.15
N ALA A 50 -13.01 16.89 10.71
CA ALA A 50 -13.67 15.68 10.23
C ALA A 50 -14.24 15.88 8.82
N GLU A 51 -14.89 17.02 8.55
CA GLU A 51 -15.37 17.38 7.22
C GLU A 51 -14.21 17.50 6.22
N HIS A 52 -13.11 18.14 6.61
CA HIS A 52 -11.93 18.23 5.76
C HIS A 52 -11.32 16.86 5.46
N ALA A 53 -11.29 15.95 6.44
CA ALA A 53 -10.86 14.57 6.24
C ALA A 53 -11.73 13.82 5.20
N GLN A 54 -13.04 14.08 5.20
CA GLN A 54 -13.97 13.50 4.23
C GLN A 54 -13.81 14.10 2.83
N GLN A 55 -13.65 15.42 2.72
CA GLN A 55 -13.60 16.15 1.45
C GLN A 55 -12.25 16.01 0.74
N GLY A 56 -11.16 15.90 1.49
CA GLY A 56 -9.82 16.18 0.99
C GLY A 56 -8.79 15.09 1.24
N GLY A 57 -9.19 13.90 1.70
CA GLY A 57 -8.27 12.89 2.19
C GLY A 57 -7.22 12.45 1.17
N VAL A 58 -6.07 13.12 1.18
CA VAL A 58 -4.92 12.75 0.38
C VAL A 58 -4.38 11.47 1.01
N ARG A 59 -4.57 10.31 0.34
CA ARG A 59 -3.99 9.06 0.84
C ARG A 59 -2.66 8.85 0.14
N ALA A 60 -1.59 8.82 0.92
CA ALA A 60 -0.33 8.30 0.44
C ALA A 60 -0.46 6.78 0.21
N CYS A 61 -0.15 6.32 -0.98
CA CYS A 61 -0.17 4.90 -1.34
C CYS A 61 0.90 4.61 -2.40
N TRP A 62 1.15 3.32 -2.62
CA TRP A 62 1.98 2.87 -3.73
C TRP A 62 1.16 2.93 -5.02
N ARG A 63 1.61 3.70 -6.00
CA ARG A 63 0.99 3.80 -7.33
C ARG A 63 1.90 3.20 -8.39
N CYS A 64 1.36 2.31 -9.22
CA CYS A 64 2.05 1.80 -10.39
C CYS A 64 2.15 2.91 -11.45
N GLY A 65 3.36 3.26 -11.85
CA GLY A 65 3.63 4.26 -12.90
C GLY A 65 3.16 3.83 -14.28
N SER A 66 3.01 2.52 -14.52
CA SER A 66 2.60 1.99 -15.84
C SER A 66 1.09 1.99 -16.07
N CYS A 67 0.27 1.75 -15.03
CA CYS A 67 -1.19 1.65 -15.17
C CYS A 67 -2.01 2.49 -14.17
N GLY A 68 -1.35 3.15 -13.22
CA GLY A 68 -2.01 3.99 -12.21
C GLY A 68 -2.64 3.23 -11.05
N HIS A 69 -2.58 1.89 -11.00
CA HIS A 69 -3.13 1.10 -9.88
C HIS A 69 -2.52 1.51 -8.53
N GLY A 70 -3.37 1.73 -7.52
CA GLY A 70 -2.97 2.15 -6.18
C GLY A 70 -3.17 1.06 -5.12
N GLN A 71 -2.19 0.88 -4.22
CA GLN A 71 -2.27 -0.11 -3.14
C GLN A 71 -1.56 0.35 -1.85
N ASP A 72 -2.00 -0.17 -0.71
CA ASP A 72 -1.47 0.22 0.61
C ASP A 72 -0.11 -0.44 0.94
N ARG A 73 0.18 -1.62 0.38
CA ARG A 73 1.44 -2.35 0.61
C ARG A 73 2.27 -2.37 -0.66
N TRP A 74 3.59 -2.30 -0.55
CA TRP A 74 4.46 -2.42 -1.72
C TRP A 74 4.46 -3.87 -2.24
N ALA A 75 4.58 -4.03 -3.56
CA ALA A 75 4.81 -5.31 -4.23
C ALA A 75 5.80 -5.11 -5.39
N PRO A 76 6.64 -6.11 -5.71
CA PRO A 76 7.60 -6.02 -6.82
C PRO A 76 6.92 -6.04 -8.20
N ILE A 77 5.72 -6.62 -8.30
CA ILE A 77 4.95 -6.76 -9.54
C ILE A 77 3.56 -6.16 -9.32
N CYS A 78 3.09 -5.34 -10.26
CA CYS A 78 1.74 -4.79 -10.22
C CYS A 78 0.69 -5.89 -10.45
N PRO A 79 -0.29 -6.08 -9.55
CA PRO A 79 -1.34 -7.10 -9.73
C PRO A 79 -2.35 -6.74 -10.83
N SER A 80 -2.36 -5.48 -11.28
CA SER A 80 -3.27 -5.00 -12.33
C SER A 80 -2.68 -5.14 -13.74
N CYS A 81 -1.37 -4.89 -13.92
CA CYS A 81 -0.73 -4.88 -15.25
C CYS A 81 0.54 -5.74 -15.38
N ASN A 82 0.92 -6.49 -14.34
CA ASN A 82 2.08 -7.36 -14.29
C ASN A 82 3.45 -6.69 -14.54
N HIS A 83 3.53 -5.36 -14.50
CA HIS A 83 4.80 -4.65 -14.63
C HIS A 83 5.66 -4.81 -13.36
N PHE A 84 6.94 -5.13 -13.55
CA PHE A 84 7.93 -5.21 -12.48
C PHE A 84 8.47 -3.83 -12.11
N ASP A 85 8.70 -3.57 -10.82
CA ASP A 85 9.38 -2.38 -10.29
C ASP A 85 8.81 -1.03 -10.79
N SER A 86 7.49 -0.93 -10.86
CA SER A 86 6.79 0.26 -11.36
C SER A 86 6.11 1.08 -10.25
N PHE A 87 6.17 0.63 -9.00
CA PHE A 87 5.49 1.33 -7.90
C PHE A 87 6.31 2.50 -7.36
N SER A 88 5.68 3.67 -7.28
CA SER A 88 6.20 4.84 -6.58
C SER A 88 5.28 5.27 -5.45
N TRP A 89 5.84 5.80 -4.37
CA TRP A 89 5.06 6.35 -3.26
C TRP A 89 4.51 7.71 -3.66
N SER A 90 3.18 7.86 -3.68
CA SER A 90 2.53 9.11 -4.10
C SER A 90 1.28 9.42 -3.27
N SER A 91 1.02 10.71 -3.10
CA SER A 91 -0.10 11.24 -2.34
C SER A 91 -1.27 11.55 -3.29
N LEU A 92 -2.39 10.84 -3.16
CA LEU A 92 -3.52 10.98 -4.08
C LEU A 92 -4.70 11.64 -3.42
N ARG A 93 -5.29 12.65 -4.09
CA ARG A 93 -6.58 13.19 -3.67
C ARG A 93 -7.62 12.07 -3.73
N ALA A 94 -8.60 12.12 -2.83
CA ALA A 94 -9.63 11.09 -2.69
C ALA A 94 -10.43 10.78 -3.99
N GLY A 95 -10.34 11.63 -5.02
CA GLY A 95 -10.91 11.38 -6.35
C GLY A 95 -10.05 10.55 -7.31
N ASP A 96 -8.76 10.36 -7.03
CA ASP A 96 -7.80 9.72 -7.94
C ASP A 96 -7.53 8.23 -7.61
N VAL A 97 -8.20 7.70 -6.59
CA VAL A 97 -8.07 6.30 -6.14
C VAL A 97 -8.98 5.37 -6.98
N ALA A 98 -8.59 5.15 -8.23
CA ALA A 98 -9.13 4.05 -8.99
C ALA A 98 -8.63 2.72 -8.38
N HIS A 99 -9.54 1.96 -7.78
CA HIS A 99 -9.40 0.56 -7.34
C HIS A 99 -8.22 0.25 -6.40
N LEU A 100 -8.47 0.37 -5.08
CA LEU A 100 -7.71 -0.36 -4.07
C LEU A 100 -8.14 -1.83 -4.13
N ALA A 101 -7.27 -2.72 -4.60
CA ALA A 101 -7.51 -4.16 -4.54
C ALA A 101 -7.10 -4.74 -3.16
N PRO A 102 -7.81 -5.76 -2.64
CA PRO A 102 -7.45 -6.42 -1.39
C PRO A 102 -6.08 -7.15 -1.49
N PRO A 103 -5.34 -7.27 -0.37
CA PRO A 103 -3.93 -7.65 -0.33
C PRO A 103 -3.63 -9.14 -0.60
N GLU A 104 -4.64 -9.98 -0.80
CA GLU A 104 -4.50 -11.44 -0.78
C GLU A 104 -4.01 -12.09 -2.08
N SER A 105 -3.85 -11.31 -3.16
CA SER A 105 -3.46 -11.87 -4.48
C SER A 105 -1.95 -11.99 -4.74
N ALA A 106 -1.08 -11.59 -3.80
CA ALA A 106 0.38 -11.50 -4.04
C ALA A 106 1.22 -12.68 -3.49
N ILE A 107 0.61 -13.70 -2.88
CA ILE A 107 1.34 -14.89 -2.39
C ILE A 107 1.24 -15.98 -3.46
N GLY A 108 2.16 -15.97 -4.43
CA GLY A 108 2.08 -16.97 -5.50
C GLY A 108 3.26 -17.08 -6.46
N LEU A 109 4.45 -16.57 -6.15
CA LEU A 109 5.61 -16.75 -7.04
C LEU A 109 6.94 -16.95 -6.29
N LEU A 110 6.95 -17.93 -5.37
CA LEU A 110 8.18 -18.52 -4.82
C LEU A 110 8.15 -20.06 -4.92
N ALA A 111 7.45 -20.60 -5.93
CA ALA A 111 7.65 -22.00 -6.31
C ALA A 111 8.80 -22.03 -7.34
N SER A 112 9.97 -22.44 -6.87
CA SER A 112 11.13 -22.76 -7.70
C SER A 112 10.71 -23.60 -8.90
N GLN A 113 11.11 -23.18 -10.11
CA GLN A 113 11.01 -24.02 -11.30
C GLN A 113 11.77 -25.33 -11.02
N PRO A 114 11.18 -26.51 -11.25
CA PRO A 114 11.93 -27.75 -11.16
C PRO A 114 13.00 -27.78 -12.26
N ASP A 115 14.23 -27.98 -11.82
CA ASP A 115 15.43 -28.29 -12.58
C ASP A 115 15.09 -29.31 -13.68
N GLN A 116 15.01 -28.85 -14.94
CA GLN A 116 14.92 -29.75 -16.09
C GLN A 116 16.33 -30.30 -16.31
N GLY A 117 16.60 -31.42 -15.63
CA GLY A 117 17.86 -32.11 -15.62
C GLY A 117 18.44 -32.35 -17.03
N LEU A 118 19.73 -32.06 -17.13
CA LEU A 118 20.65 -32.53 -18.16
C LEU A 118 20.54 -34.06 -18.35
N GLU A 119 19.81 -34.55 -19.35
CA GLU A 119 19.98 -35.91 -19.88
C GLU A 119 19.66 -36.00 -21.37
N GLN A 120 20.58 -35.59 -22.25
CA GLN A 120 20.69 -36.18 -23.60
C GLN A 120 22.16 -36.35 -23.97
N GLY A 121 22.73 -37.47 -23.53
CA GLY A 121 24.06 -37.93 -23.91
C GLY A 121 24.21 -39.43 -23.70
N ARG A 122 23.76 -40.23 -24.68
CA ARG A 122 24.20 -41.62 -24.98
C ARG A 122 23.43 -42.14 -26.19
N ASP A 123 23.95 -42.75 -27.26
CA ASP A 123 25.23 -42.92 -27.96
C ASP A 123 24.81 -43.47 -29.36
N PRO A 124 25.57 -43.34 -30.44
CA PRO A 124 25.21 -43.84 -31.76
C PRO A 124 25.75 -45.26 -31.97
N SER A 125 24.89 -46.26 -32.25
CA SER A 125 25.27 -47.51 -32.96
C SER A 125 24.09 -48.47 -33.12
N GLY A 126 23.87 -48.96 -34.34
CA GLY A 126 22.98 -50.11 -34.58
C GLY A 126 22.48 -50.19 -36.02
N GLY A 127 23.34 -50.64 -36.94
CA GLY A 127 22.97 -50.86 -38.34
C GLY A 127 22.26 -52.20 -38.63
N ARG A 128 21.83 -52.29 -39.90
CA ARG A 128 21.50 -53.47 -40.75
C ARG A 128 20.11 -54.12 -40.71
N GLY A 129 19.61 -54.31 -41.93
CA GLY A 129 18.65 -55.33 -42.38
C GLY A 129 17.27 -54.74 -42.66
N GLY A 130 16.67 -54.74 -43.84
CA GLY A 130 16.90 -55.46 -45.09
C GLY A 130 15.53 -55.82 -45.68
N ILE A 131 15.27 -55.41 -46.93
CA ILE A 131 14.69 -56.16 -48.07
C ILE A 131 14.69 -55.23 -49.28
#